data_AF-A0A814JNT6-F1
#
_entry.id   AF-A0A814JNT6-F1
#
_cell.length_a   1.000
_cell.length_b   1.000
_cell.length_c   1.000
_cell.angle_alpha   90.00
_cell.angle_beta   90.00
_cell.angle_gamma   90.00
#
_symmetry.space_group_name_H-M   'P 1'
#
loop_
_entity.id
_entity.type
_entity.pdbx_description
1 polymer ?
#
loop_
_entity_poly.entity_id
_entity_poly.type
_entity_poly.pdbx_seq_one_letter_code
_entity_poly.pdbx_strand_id
1 'polypeptide(L)'
;MTYYDVGFEIKKLRHMTIGKKLNITPKLVILQNGLDIICIDEINDSTLNCSIIAISNEKIDQFEVREFEKVTVFSHTGDMVSFFGNNFSMLNLDIQKVSDLNGYFILPSTEFELDSLLTGFEFLSSRVSEIGIFVYDFENCKNESCKNWIYKSFPYIDKYPNSVNCGSFITINGLNRINLSQPIWVQKGSVIVLYTRYSNPILIDSVNEYEISDYNFDNNITIKIDLKRNLRFCFRALVNQSFYYTKYNYFTEIEFGKDENIKLVDLEAKIVGKNITLIKKINVTNVLELHDLDLTCDQYTYDLNSNCTIELKSQNSNLNFTVDISDKTRMISSLLLNKTMAINFFGFPISMHLLSIDYPFSSSNSFLLTNTEFIFDSYAIGFEFYSQTLCSSCFFITIISFDNMCQFTLSRSECLNKLTTINNYKKIFELTVSAQKGLNMIYLKKPIWVNKGSIVMVRMSSNGYLFYDRTGNAKYSDYRVYMAIDSKSFYTQRLDSVYNYAHYFNVLLDKKLYLTKYYFHHKFQAVGNYSVNVTFDSRILSKTIRILK
;
A
#
# COMPACT_ATOMS: atom_id res chain seq x y z
N MET A 1 -59.75 -2.14 14.63
CA MET A 1 -59.31 -3.32 15.39
C MET A 1 -59.76 -4.54 14.62
N THR A 2 -58.86 -5.10 13.83
CA THR A 2 -59.12 -6.27 12.98
C THR A 2 -57.80 -7.03 12.95
N TYR A 3 -57.72 -8.10 13.72
CA TYR A 3 -56.60 -9.04 13.72
C TYR A 3 -56.80 -9.99 12.53
N TYR A 4 -55.79 -10.09 11.67
CA TYR A 4 -55.71 -11.15 10.68
C TYR A 4 -55.10 -12.40 11.33
N ASP A 5 -55.90 -13.46 11.33
CA ASP A 5 -55.57 -14.81 11.80
C ASP A 5 -54.89 -15.56 10.64
N VAL A 6 -53.62 -15.95 10.80
CA VAL A 6 -52.89 -16.75 9.81
C VAL A 6 -52.80 -18.17 10.34
N GLY A 7 -53.79 -19.00 9.96
CA GLY A 7 -53.81 -20.42 10.26
C GLY A 7 -52.78 -21.19 9.44
N PHE A 8 -51.88 -21.92 10.12
CA PHE A 8 -51.05 -22.95 9.50
C PHE A 8 -51.67 -24.33 9.70
N GLU A 9 -51.94 -25.01 8.60
CA GLU A 9 -52.48 -26.37 8.56
C GLU A 9 -51.34 -27.40 8.73
N ILE A 10 -51.23 -28.04 9.91
CA ILE A 10 -50.27 -29.12 10.14
C ILE A 10 -50.92 -30.46 9.78
N LYS A 11 -50.58 -30.99 8.59
CA LYS A 11 -50.92 -32.36 8.21
C LYS A 11 -50.15 -33.37 9.05
N LYS A 12 -50.91 -34.23 9.72
CA LYS A 12 -50.48 -35.27 10.67
C LYS A 12 -49.79 -36.44 9.93
N LEU A 13 -48.46 -36.49 9.95
CA LEU A 13 -47.67 -37.65 9.51
C LEU A 13 -47.49 -38.65 10.67
N ARG A 14 -47.98 -39.87 10.49
CA ARG A 14 -47.87 -40.99 11.44
C ARG A 14 -46.54 -41.73 11.24
N HIS A 15 -45.91 -42.05 12.38
CA HIS A 15 -44.96 -43.12 12.66
C HIS A 15 -43.70 -43.25 11.78
N MET A 16 -42.61 -42.68 12.26
CA MET A 16 -41.28 -43.29 12.19
C MET A 16 -40.55 -43.08 13.52
N THR A 17 -40.13 -44.18 14.13
CA THR A 17 -39.39 -44.23 15.39
C THR A 17 -37.88 -44.20 15.07
N ILE A 18 -37.10 -43.57 15.97
CA ILE A 18 -35.63 -43.46 16.03
C ILE A 18 -35.05 -42.22 15.31
N GLY A 19 -34.47 -41.32 16.11
CA GLY A 19 -33.59 -40.23 15.66
C GLY A 19 -33.66 -39.02 16.58
N LYS A 20 -32.52 -38.59 17.14
CA LYS A 20 -32.35 -37.42 18.02
C LYS A 20 -33.27 -36.25 17.60
N LYS A 21 -34.08 -35.73 18.53
CA LYS A 21 -34.80 -34.45 18.37
C LYS A 21 -33.76 -33.34 18.14
N LEU A 22 -33.56 -32.95 16.88
CA LEU A 22 -32.96 -31.67 16.52
C LEU A 22 -33.97 -30.59 16.90
N ASN A 23 -33.77 -29.93 18.04
CA ASN A 23 -34.47 -28.69 18.38
C ASN A 23 -33.97 -27.58 17.45
N ILE A 24 -34.52 -27.52 16.24
CA ILE A 24 -34.38 -26.35 15.37
C ILE A 24 -35.47 -25.38 15.80
N THR A 25 -35.18 -24.55 16.81
CA THR A 25 -36.01 -23.37 17.08
C THR A 25 -35.84 -22.43 15.88
N PRO A 26 -36.91 -22.12 15.11
CA PRO A 26 -36.81 -21.15 14.03
C PRO A 26 -36.42 -19.81 14.64
N LYS A 27 -35.16 -19.41 14.42
CA LYS A 27 -34.66 -18.09 14.80
C LYS A 27 -35.37 -17.12 13.85
N LEU A 28 -36.18 -16.22 14.42
CA LEU A 28 -36.89 -15.18 13.68
C LEU A 28 -35.89 -14.48 12.74
N VAL A 29 -36.19 -14.41 11.44
CA VAL A 29 -35.38 -13.65 10.48
C VAL A 29 -35.57 -12.18 10.80
N ILE A 30 -34.70 -11.64 11.65
CA ILE A 30 -34.66 -10.22 11.96
C ILE A 30 -34.16 -9.52 10.69
N LEU A 31 -34.83 -8.46 10.24
CA LEU A 31 -34.34 -7.62 9.15
C LEU A 31 -32.95 -7.11 9.51
N GLN A 32 -31.96 -7.58 8.77
CA GLN A 32 -30.56 -7.22 8.95
C GLN A 32 -30.18 -6.19 7.89
N ASN A 33 -29.58 -5.09 8.32
CA ASN A 33 -28.98 -4.10 7.43
C ASN A 33 -27.56 -3.80 7.91
N GLY A 34 -26.67 -3.48 6.97
CA GLY A 34 -25.27 -3.21 7.22
C GLY A 34 -24.86 -1.88 6.61
N LEU A 35 -24.02 -1.15 7.36
CA LEU A 35 -23.32 0.03 6.86
C LEU A 35 -21.84 -0.12 7.19
N ASP A 36 -21.00 0.30 6.25
CA ASP A 36 -19.57 0.42 6.46
C ASP A 36 -18.99 1.61 5.67
N ILE A 37 -17.94 2.21 6.23
CA ILE A 37 -17.21 3.35 5.66
C ILE A 37 -15.73 2.99 5.60
N ILE A 38 -15.22 2.82 4.38
CA ILE A 38 -13.80 2.57 4.11
C ILE A 38 -13.22 3.84 3.52
N CYS A 39 -12.25 4.44 4.20
CA CYS A 39 -11.50 5.57 3.67
C CYS A 39 -10.03 5.17 3.58
N ILE A 40 -9.33 5.65 2.56
CA ILE A 40 -7.87 5.53 2.52
C ILE A 40 -7.36 6.50 3.59
N ASP A 41 -6.86 5.96 4.71
CA ASP A 41 -6.37 6.78 5.82
C ASP A 41 -5.14 7.59 5.36
N GLU A 42 -5.08 8.84 5.83
CA GLU A 42 -4.04 9.85 5.54
C GLU A 42 -4.10 10.49 4.13
N ILE A 43 -4.98 11.47 4.06
CA ILE A 43 -5.24 12.26 2.86
C ILE A 43 -4.39 13.52 2.95
N ASN A 44 -3.26 13.51 2.27
CA ASN A 44 -2.35 14.65 2.17
C ASN A 44 -2.74 15.64 1.04
N ASP A 45 -3.98 15.63 0.56
CA ASP A 45 -4.40 16.40 -0.62
C ASP A 45 -5.76 17.08 -0.45
N SER A 46 -6.13 17.44 0.79
CA SER A 46 -7.44 18.04 1.15
C SER A 46 -8.69 17.30 0.63
N THR A 47 -8.56 16.11 0.06
CA THR A 47 -9.60 15.43 -0.72
C THR A 47 -10.01 14.13 -0.06
N LEU A 48 -11.16 14.11 0.59
CA LEU A 48 -11.67 12.91 1.23
C LEU A 48 -12.26 11.93 0.19
N ASN A 49 -11.64 10.76 0.03
CA ASN A 49 -12.12 9.67 -0.81
C ASN A 49 -12.45 8.43 0.03
N CYS A 50 -13.73 8.10 0.09
CA CYS A 50 -14.24 6.96 0.85
C CYS A 50 -15.17 6.10 0.00
N SER A 51 -15.21 4.81 0.29
CA SER A 51 -16.25 3.89 -0.16
C SER A 51 -17.24 3.67 0.97
N ILE A 52 -18.52 3.94 0.70
CA ILE A 52 -19.61 3.70 1.62
C ILE A 52 -20.34 2.45 1.14
N ILE A 53 -20.37 1.43 1.98
CA ILE A 53 -21.00 0.14 1.68
C ILE A 53 -22.30 0.07 2.45
N ALA A 54 -23.37 -0.20 1.72
CA ALA A 54 -24.73 -0.29 2.23
C ALA A 54 -25.33 -1.65 1.83
N ILE A 55 -25.88 -2.36 2.81
CA ILE A 55 -26.52 -3.64 2.62
C ILE A 55 -27.91 -3.63 3.27
N SER A 56 -28.91 -4.10 2.53
CA SER A 56 -30.28 -4.26 3.03
C SER A 56 -30.99 -5.43 2.37
N ASN A 57 -31.98 -5.98 3.05
CA ASN A 57 -32.92 -6.94 2.46
C ASN A 57 -34.02 -6.24 1.62
N GLU A 58 -34.15 -4.92 1.72
CA GLU A 58 -35.21 -4.13 1.09
C GLU A 58 -34.63 -3.15 0.05
N LYS A 59 -35.01 -3.33 -1.23
CA LYS A 59 -34.54 -2.44 -2.31
C LYS A 59 -34.95 -0.98 -2.11
N ILE A 60 -36.06 -0.76 -1.41
CA ILE A 60 -36.67 0.56 -1.19
C ILE A 60 -35.90 1.40 -0.16
N ASP A 61 -34.97 0.80 0.58
CA ASP A 61 -34.16 1.54 1.54
C ASP A 61 -33.36 2.64 0.85
N GLN A 62 -33.32 3.79 1.51
CA GLN A 62 -32.51 4.92 1.14
C GLN A 62 -31.40 5.11 2.18
N PHE A 63 -30.26 5.57 1.69
CA PHE A 63 -29.05 5.77 2.47
C PHE A 63 -28.67 7.23 2.40
N GLU A 64 -28.22 7.75 3.52
CA GLU A 64 -27.85 9.13 3.69
C GLU A 64 -26.40 9.20 4.15
N VAL A 65 -25.61 10.02 3.48
CA VAL A 65 -24.24 10.36 3.87
C VAL A 65 -24.23 11.82 4.27
N ARG A 66 -23.81 12.10 5.50
CA ARG A 66 -23.64 13.46 6.01
C ARG A 66 -22.19 13.77 6.27
N GLU A 67 -21.77 14.91 5.77
CA GLU A 67 -20.50 15.55 6.07
C GLU A 67 -20.80 17.01 6.39
N PHE A 68 -20.62 17.43 7.65
CA PHE A 68 -21.06 18.74 8.12
C PHE A 68 -22.54 19.00 7.80
N GLU A 69 -22.86 20.02 7.00
CA GLU A 69 -24.22 20.35 6.54
C GLU A 69 -24.59 19.68 5.21
N LYS A 70 -23.62 19.07 4.52
CA LYS A 70 -23.83 18.43 3.21
C LYS A 70 -24.46 17.07 3.41
N VAL A 71 -25.65 16.89 2.85
CA VAL A 71 -26.39 15.63 2.86
C VAL A 71 -26.46 15.08 1.45
N THR A 72 -26.03 13.84 1.28
CA THR A 72 -26.18 13.10 0.02
C THR A 72 -27.03 11.87 0.25
N VAL A 73 -28.11 11.71 -0.52
CA VAL A 73 -28.99 10.55 -0.44
C VAL A 73 -28.78 9.67 -1.67
N PHE A 74 -28.69 8.37 -1.47
CA PHE A 74 -28.60 7.37 -2.52
C PHE A 74 -29.48 6.16 -2.20
N SER A 75 -29.82 5.37 -3.21
CA SER A 75 -30.62 4.15 -3.07
C SER A 75 -29.84 2.95 -3.61
N HIS A 76 -30.35 1.75 -3.36
CA HIS A 76 -29.81 0.56 -3.99
C HIS A 76 -29.93 0.60 -5.51
N THR A 77 -28.79 0.52 -6.21
CA THR A 77 -28.73 0.46 -7.68
C THR A 77 -28.42 -0.94 -8.21
N GLY A 78 -27.90 -1.83 -7.36
CA GLY A 78 -27.45 -3.17 -7.73
C GLY A 78 -28.52 -4.26 -7.68
N ASP A 79 -28.13 -5.43 -8.18
CA ASP A 79 -28.90 -6.67 -8.07
C ASP A 79 -28.82 -7.25 -6.67
N MET A 80 -29.81 -8.10 -6.36
CA MET A 80 -29.79 -8.89 -5.13
C MET A 80 -28.71 -9.97 -5.24
N VAL A 81 -27.86 -10.06 -4.22
CA VAL A 81 -26.77 -11.04 -4.13
C VAL A 81 -26.95 -11.93 -2.90
N SER A 82 -26.39 -13.13 -2.95
CA SER A 82 -26.42 -14.10 -1.84
C SER A 82 -25.00 -14.57 -1.49
N PHE A 83 -24.04 -13.66 -1.57
CA PHE A 83 -22.63 -13.94 -1.30
C PHE A 83 -21.89 -12.73 -0.77
N PHE A 84 -20.80 -12.99 -0.03
CA PHE A 84 -19.77 -12.00 0.32
C PHE A 84 -18.48 -12.34 -0.44
N GLY A 85 -17.76 -11.34 -0.95
CA GLY A 85 -16.57 -11.53 -1.77
C GLY A 85 -16.70 -10.94 -3.18
N ASN A 86 -15.89 -11.45 -4.11
CA ASN A 86 -15.79 -10.89 -5.45
C ASN A 86 -16.98 -11.25 -6.34
N ASN A 87 -17.46 -10.29 -7.12
CA ASN A 87 -18.48 -10.52 -8.14
C ASN A 87 -17.85 -10.98 -9.45
N PHE A 88 -18.05 -12.25 -9.81
CA PHE A 88 -17.44 -12.83 -11.00
C PHE A 88 -17.95 -12.26 -12.32
N SER A 89 -19.07 -11.55 -12.34
CA SER A 89 -19.58 -10.92 -13.58
C SER A 89 -18.69 -9.79 -14.11
N MET A 90 -17.79 -9.26 -13.27
CA MET A 90 -16.89 -8.15 -13.64
C MET A 90 -15.46 -8.63 -13.93
N LEU A 91 -15.20 -9.94 -13.86
CA LEU A 91 -13.86 -10.48 -14.06
C LEU A 91 -13.53 -10.58 -15.55
N ASN A 92 -12.35 -10.07 -15.92
CA ASN A 92 -11.74 -10.38 -17.20
C ASN A 92 -10.93 -11.68 -17.07
N LEU A 93 -11.48 -12.78 -17.59
CA LEU A 93 -10.89 -14.11 -17.47
C LEU A 93 -9.64 -14.31 -18.34
N ASP A 94 -9.28 -13.37 -19.22
CA ASP A 94 -8.11 -13.51 -20.11
C ASP A 94 -6.78 -13.18 -19.42
N ILE A 95 -6.81 -12.44 -18.30
CA ILE A 95 -5.61 -12.02 -17.57
C ILE A 95 -5.60 -12.67 -16.18
N GLN A 96 -5.24 -13.95 -16.15
CA GLN A 96 -5.21 -14.75 -14.92
C GLN A 96 -3.83 -14.70 -14.27
N LYS A 97 -3.76 -14.17 -13.05
CA LYS A 97 -2.56 -14.23 -12.20
C LYS A 97 -2.82 -15.21 -11.06
N VAL A 98 -1.79 -15.92 -10.62
CA VAL A 98 -1.79 -16.74 -9.40
C VAL A 98 -0.80 -16.18 -8.40
N SER A 99 -0.99 -16.46 -7.11
CA SER A 99 0.01 -16.11 -6.10
C SER A 99 1.11 -17.17 -6.07
N ASP A 100 2.37 -16.73 -6.07
CA ASP A 100 3.51 -17.63 -5.83
C ASP A 100 3.63 -18.03 -4.35
N LEU A 101 2.90 -17.36 -3.46
CA LEU A 101 2.87 -17.64 -2.03
C LEU A 101 2.05 -18.90 -1.72
N ASN A 102 2.33 -19.51 -0.58
CA ASN A 102 1.54 -20.58 0.03
C ASN A 102 1.30 -20.28 1.51
N GLY A 103 0.54 -21.13 2.20
CA GLY A 103 0.16 -20.92 3.61
C GLY A 103 -1.22 -20.30 3.75
N TYR A 104 -1.41 -19.48 4.77
CA TYR A 104 -2.70 -18.87 5.07
C TYR A 104 -2.89 -17.55 4.31
N PHE A 105 -4.08 -17.31 3.80
CA PHE A 105 -4.46 -16.06 3.14
C PHE A 105 -5.74 -15.53 3.77
N ILE A 106 -5.72 -14.29 4.22
CA ILE A 106 -6.89 -13.58 4.74
C ILE A 106 -7.53 -12.84 3.56
N LEU A 107 -8.86 -12.93 3.45
CA LEU A 107 -9.65 -12.35 2.36
C LEU A 107 -10.60 -11.29 2.90
N PRO A 108 -10.16 -10.05 3.15
CA PRO A 108 -11.00 -9.00 3.71
C PRO A 108 -12.26 -8.71 2.90
N SER A 109 -12.23 -8.97 1.59
CA SER A 109 -13.39 -8.80 0.70
C SER A 109 -14.56 -9.73 1.01
N THR A 110 -14.31 -10.82 1.75
CA THR A 110 -15.30 -11.82 2.15
C THR A 110 -15.89 -11.55 3.53
N GLU A 111 -15.64 -10.36 4.10
CA GLU A 111 -16.23 -9.97 5.38
C GLU A 111 -17.75 -10.12 5.37
N PHE A 112 -18.26 -10.80 6.40
CA PHE A 112 -19.68 -10.95 6.62
C PHE A 112 -20.21 -9.66 7.22
N GLU A 113 -20.93 -8.88 6.44
CA GLU A 113 -21.47 -7.59 6.89
C GLU A 113 -22.73 -7.73 7.76
N LEU A 114 -23.29 -8.95 7.78
CA LEU A 114 -24.47 -9.36 8.53
C LEU A 114 -24.26 -10.77 9.09
N ASP A 115 -24.86 -11.09 10.24
CA ASP A 115 -24.89 -12.47 10.73
C ASP A 115 -25.62 -13.35 9.71
N SER A 116 -24.93 -14.32 9.13
CA SER A 116 -25.45 -15.08 8.00
C SER A 116 -25.22 -16.57 8.18
N LEU A 117 -26.06 -17.38 7.53
CA LEU A 117 -25.84 -18.81 7.43
C LEU A 117 -25.02 -19.11 6.16
N LEU A 118 -23.75 -19.41 6.35
CA LEU A 118 -22.79 -19.82 5.31
C LEU A 118 -23.18 -21.20 4.76
N THR A 119 -23.46 -21.28 3.46
CA THR A 119 -23.93 -22.49 2.78
C THR A 119 -22.88 -23.11 1.87
N GLY A 120 -21.86 -22.36 1.48
CA GLY A 120 -20.87 -22.83 0.51
C GLY A 120 -19.86 -21.78 0.07
N PHE A 121 -19.12 -22.10 -0.97
CA PHE A 121 -18.09 -21.24 -1.56
C PHE A 121 -18.12 -21.35 -3.08
N GLU A 122 -17.78 -20.27 -3.76
CA GLU A 122 -17.48 -20.27 -5.19
C GLU A 122 -16.14 -19.57 -5.44
N PHE A 123 -15.29 -20.17 -6.27
CA PHE A 123 -13.99 -19.60 -6.60
C PHE A 123 -13.42 -20.14 -7.93
N LEU A 124 -12.49 -19.40 -8.52
CA LEU A 124 -11.78 -19.81 -9.72
C LEU A 124 -10.40 -20.35 -9.36
N SER A 125 -10.01 -21.49 -9.94
CA SER A 125 -8.71 -22.12 -9.72
C SER A 125 -7.99 -22.39 -11.03
N SER A 126 -6.66 -22.26 -11.05
CA SER A 126 -5.81 -22.51 -12.22
C SER A 126 -5.45 -23.99 -12.42
N ARG A 127 -5.57 -24.80 -11.37
CA ARG A 127 -5.17 -26.20 -11.37
C ARG A 127 -5.90 -27.01 -10.29
N VAL A 128 -5.78 -28.33 -10.36
CA VAL A 128 -6.22 -29.23 -9.31
C VAL A 128 -5.26 -29.14 -8.12
N SER A 129 -5.79 -28.86 -6.93
CA SER A 129 -5.03 -28.80 -5.67
C SER A 129 -5.97 -28.99 -4.49
N GLU A 130 -5.44 -29.31 -3.31
CA GLU A 130 -6.19 -29.21 -2.07
C GLU A 130 -6.08 -27.80 -1.48
N ILE A 131 -7.20 -27.26 -1.00
CA ILE A 131 -7.26 -26.02 -0.21
C ILE A 131 -8.02 -26.25 1.09
N GLY A 132 -7.60 -25.61 2.16
CA GLY A 132 -8.37 -25.49 3.41
C GLY A 132 -9.12 -24.16 3.44
N ILE A 133 -10.34 -24.16 3.97
CA ILE A 133 -11.15 -22.94 4.13
C ILE A 133 -11.58 -22.80 5.59
N PHE A 134 -11.37 -21.62 6.15
CA PHE A 134 -11.69 -21.27 7.52
C PHE A 134 -12.49 -19.97 7.56
N VAL A 135 -13.31 -19.82 8.60
CA VAL A 135 -13.95 -18.55 8.98
C VAL A 135 -13.22 -18.04 10.22
N TYR A 136 -12.64 -16.85 10.15
CA TYR A 136 -11.96 -16.21 11.27
C TYR A 136 -12.82 -15.07 11.82
N ASP A 137 -12.97 -15.05 13.14
CA ASP A 137 -13.61 -13.98 13.91
C ASP A 137 -12.54 -13.24 14.72
N PHE A 138 -12.35 -11.97 14.38
CA PHE A 138 -11.34 -11.10 14.97
C PHE A 138 -11.98 -10.24 16.05
N GLU A 139 -11.59 -10.44 17.31
CA GLU A 139 -12.17 -9.66 18.41
C GLU A 139 -11.84 -8.16 18.34
N ASN A 140 -10.72 -7.81 17.71
CA ASN A 140 -10.21 -6.45 17.66
C ASN A 140 -10.98 -5.53 16.71
N CYS A 141 -11.80 -6.07 15.81
CA CYS A 141 -12.64 -5.31 14.89
C CYS A 141 -14.12 -5.35 15.29
N LYS A 142 -14.44 -5.47 16.58
CA LYS A 142 -15.84 -5.33 17.02
C LYS A 142 -16.40 -3.91 16.87
N ASN A 143 -15.52 -2.91 16.84
CA ASN A 143 -15.90 -1.48 16.80
C ASN A 143 -15.78 -0.84 15.41
N GLU A 144 -15.21 -1.54 14.43
CA GLU A 144 -15.11 -1.09 13.05
C GLU A 144 -15.10 -2.32 12.13
N SER A 145 -15.33 -2.15 10.84
CA SER A 145 -15.26 -3.28 9.92
C SER A 145 -13.88 -3.96 9.93
N CYS A 146 -13.89 -5.30 9.90
CA CYS A 146 -12.69 -6.12 10.00
C CYS A 146 -11.76 -5.97 8.80
N LYS A 147 -12.28 -5.71 7.59
CA LYS A 147 -11.43 -5.37 6.45
C LYS A 147 -10.65 -4.07 6.68
N ASN A 148 -11.28 -3.07 7.32
CA ASN A 148 -10.62 -1.81 7.63
C ASN A 148 -9.56 -2.00 8.72
N TRP A 149 -9.89 -2.74 9.77
CA TRP A 149 -8.94 -3.09 10.82
C TRP A 149 -7.74 -3.90 10.28
N ILE A 150 -7.98 -4.90 9.42
CA ILE A 150 -6.92 -5.69 8.75
C ILE A 150 -6.01 -4.78 7.93
N TYR A 151 -6.60 -3.85 7.17
CA TYR A 151 -5.87 -2.88 6.37
C TYR A 151 -4.98 -1.95 7.23
N LYS A 152 -5.52 -1.40 8.32
CA LYS A 152 -4.78 -0.53 9.26
C LYS A 152 -3.71 -1.27 10.06
N SER A 153 -3.98 -2.53 10.38
CA SER A 153 -3.07 -3.33 11.21
C SER A 153 -1.89 -3.86 10.40
N PHE A 154 -2.01 -3.93 9.06
CA PHE A 154 -0.91 -4.32 8.18
C PHE A 154 0.39 -3.56 8.54
N PRO A 155 1.52 -4.27 8.71
CA PRO A 155 1.78 -5.67 8.36
C PRO A 155 1.64 -6.64 9.54
N TYR A 156 0.99 -6.24 10.63
CA TYR A 156 0.86 -7.07 11.83
C TYR A 156 -0.59 -7.33 12.19
N ILE A 157 -0.95 -8.60 12.35
CA ILE A 157 -2.28 -9.01 12.81
C ILE A 157 -2.11 -9.96 13.98
N ASP A 158 -2.99 -9.86 14.97
CA ASP A 158 -2.92 -10.68 16.17
C ASP A 158 -3.05 -12.18 15.87
N LYS A 159 -2.36 -12.98 16.69
CA LYS A 159 -1.93 -14.34 16.30
C LYS A 159 -3.03 -15.39 16.28
N TYR A 160 -4.16 -15.16 16.91
CA TYR A 160 -5.11 -16.24 17.21
C TYR A 160 -6.55 -15.74 17.24
N PRO A 161 -7.12 -15.33 16.10
CA PRO A 161 -8.58 -15.14 16.01
C PRO A 161 -9.28 -16.47 16.28
N ASN A 162 -10.51 -16.38 16.79
CA ASN A 162 -11.35 -17.56 16.88
C ASN A 162 -11.61 -18.06 15.46
N SER A 163 -11.34 -19.34 15.19
CA SER A 163 -11.48 -19.90 13.84
C SER A 163 -12.44 -21.08 13.81
N VAL A 164 -13.30 -21.12 12.79
CA VAL A 164 -14.11 -22.28 12.44
C VAL A 164 -13.54 -22.92 11.18
N ASN A 165 -13.13 -24.17 11.25
CA ASN A 165 -12.69 -24.94 10.08
C ASN A 165 -13.91 -25.37 9.25
N CYS A 166 -14.03 -24.90 8.02
CA CYS A 166 -15.12 -25.25 7.11
C CYS A 166 -14.83 -26.54 6.33
N GLY A 167 -13.58 -26.97 6.25
CA GLY A 167 -13.16 -28.20 5.58
C GLY A 167 -11.94 -28.02 4.67
N SER A 168 -11.52 -29.14 4.08
CA SER A 168 -10.51 -29.20 3.04
C SER A 168 -11.12 -29.78 1.76
N PHE A 169 -10.81 -29.16 0.63
CA PHE A 169 -11.49 -29.41 -0.62
C PHE A 169 -10.50 -29.55 -1.77
N ILE A 170 -10.75 -30.51 -2.65
CA ILE A 170 -10.00 -30.68 -3.90
C ILE A 170 -10.60 -29.75 -4.94
N THR A 171 -9.80 -28.86 -5.48
CA THR A 171 -10.17 -27.93 -6.54
C THR A 171 -10.04 -28.59 -7.92
N ILE A 172 -10.76 -28.08 -8.90
CA ILE A 172 -10.58 -28.34 -10.32
C ILE A 172 -10.11 -27.08 -11.03
N ASN A 173 -9.53 -27.22 -12.22
CA ASN A 173 -9.24 -26.05 -13.06
C ASN A 173 -10.56 -25.37 -13.50
N GLY A 174 -10.64 -24.04 -13.41
CA GLY A 174 -11.83 -23.26 -13.69
C GLY A 174 -12.69 -22.98 -12.46
N LEU A 175 -14.01 -22.90 -12.66
CA LEU A 175 -14.98 -22.56 -11.61
C LEU A 175 -15.24 -23.76 -10.69
N ASN A 176 -15.04 -23.51 -9.40
CA ASN A 176 -15.34 -24.43 -8.32
C ASN A 176 -16.54 -23.90 -7.55
N ARG A 177 -17.52 -24.76 -7.30
CA ARG A 177 -18.66 -24.49 -6.41
C ARG A 177 -18.74 -25.59 -5.37
N ILE A 178 -18.67 -25.21 -4.10
CA ILE A 178 -18.67 -26.12 -2.97
C ILE A 178 -19.88 -25.81 -2.12
N ASN A 179 -20.73 -26.80 -1.88
CA ASN A 179 -21.81 -26.69 -0.90
C ASN A 179 -21.36 -27.39 0.38
N LEU A 180 -21.53 -26.73 1.52
CA LEU A 180 -21.27 -27.33 2.82
C LEU A 180 -22.32 -28.39 3.13
N SER A 181 -21.89 -29.51 3.70
CA SER A 181 -22.80 -30.58 4.13
C SER A 181 -23.74 -30.13 5.24
N GLN A 182 -23.28 -29.20 6.08
CA GLN A 182 -24.06 -28.52 7.10
C GLN A 182 -23.75 -27.01 7.03
N PRO A 183 -24.77 -26.15 6.88
CA PRO A 183 -24.55 -24.72 6.91
C PRO A 183 -24.00 -24.24 8.26
N ILE A 184 -23.13 -23.22 8.24
CA ILE A 184 -22.45 -22.70 9.43
C ILE A 184 -23.00 -21.30 9.73
N TRP A 185 -23.41 -21.04 10.97
CA TRP A 185 -23.78 -19.68 11.38
C TRP A 185 -22.52 -18.85 11.58
N VAL A 186 -22.39 -17.75 10.83
CA VAL A 186 -21.23 -16.86 10.84
C VAL A 186 -21.66 -15.48 11.34
N GLN A 187 -20.91 -14.92 12.28
CA GLN A 187 -21.20 -13.61 12.85
C GLN A 187 -20.69 -12.48 11.94
N LYS A 188 -21.35 -11.33 12.02
CA LYS A 188 -20.88 -10.09 11.39
C LYS A 188 -19.43 -9.80 11.79
N GLY A 189 -18.62 -9.34 10.82
CA GLY A 189 -17.19 -9.04 10.97
C GLY A 189 -16.29 -10.25 10.74
N SER A 190 -16.82 -11.48 10.70
CA SER A 190 -16.01 -12.63 10.35
C SER A 190 -15.50 -12.51 8.90
N VAL A 191 -14.33 -13.07 8.60
CA VAL A 191 -13.74 -13.10 7.25
C VAL A 191 -13.31 -14.52 6.88
N ILE A 192 -13.26 -14.83 5.58
CA ILE A 192 -12.71 -16.10 5.10
C ILE A 192 -11.19 -16.06 5.13
N VAL A 193 -10.60 -17.18 5.54
CA VAL A 193 -9.19 -17.48 5.43
C VAL A 193 -9.00 -18.76 4.62
N LEU A 194 -8.11 -18.71 3.64
CA LEU A 194 -7.70 -19.86 2.85
C LEU A 194 -6.39 -20.41 3.38
N TYR A 195 -6.20 -21.72 3.31
CA TYR A 195 -4.90 -22.36 3.50
C TYR A 195 -4.54 -23.15 2.26
N THR A 196 -3.32 -22.95 1.74
CA THR A 196 -2.83 -23.71 0.59
C THR A 196 -1.46 -24.29 0.88
N ARG A 197 -1.29 -25.59 0.63
CA ARG A 197 0.00 -26.26 0.83
C ARG A 197 1.00 -25.92 -0.28
N TYR A 198 0.50 -25.85 -1.50
CA TYR A 198 1.26 -25.50 -2.70
C TYR A 198 0.99 -24.04 -3.09
N SER A 199 1.84 -23.48 -3.95
CA SER A 199 1.62 -22.13 -4.50
C SER A 199 0.19 -21.99 -5.02
N ASN A 200 -0.43 -20.88 -4.64
CA ASN A 200 -1.86 -20.77 -4.45
C ASN A 200 -2.65 -21.14 -5.74
N PRO A 201 -3.50 -22.18 -5.72
CA PRO A 201 -4.25 -22.59 -6.91
C PRO A 201 -5.32 -21.58 -7.31
N ILE A 202 -5.77 -20.71 -6.41
CA ILE A 202 -6.87 -19.76 -6.64
C ILE A 202 -6.38 -18.57 -7.48
N LEU A 203 -7.18 -18.21 -8.48
CA LEU A 203 -6.89 -17.07 -9.36
C LEU A 203 -7.03 -15.75 -8.61
N ILE A 204 -6.22 -14.78 -9.01
CA ILE A 204 -6.25 -13.39 -8.55
C ILE A 204 -6.86 -12.52 -9.66
N ASP A 205 -7.81 -11.66 -9.30
CA ASP A 205 -8.25 -10.58 -10.19
C ASP A 205 -7.12 -9.55 -10.30
N SER A 206 -6.47 -9.54 -11.46
CA SER A 206 -5.32 -8.70 -11.74
C SER A 206 -5.66 -7.42 -12.52
N VAL A 207 -6.92 -7.26 -12.92
CA VAL A 207 -7.40 -6.15 -13.76
C VAL A 207 -7.87 -4.99 -12.92
N ASN A 208 -8.54 -5.28 -11.80
CA ASN A 208 -9.10 -4.25 -10.92
C ASN A 208 -8.15 -3.93 -9.76
N GLU A 209 -7.91 -2.65 -9.53
CA GLU A 209 -7.31 -2.18 -8.28
C GLU A 209 -8.42 -1.93 -7.25
N TYR A 210 -8.39 -2.69 -6.17
CA TYR A 210 -9.39 -2.62 -5.11
C TYR A 210 -8.98 -1.64 -4.00
N GLU A 211 -9.89 -1.25 -3.10
CA GLU A 211 -9.51 -0.43 -1.93
C GLU A 211 -8.60 -1.19 -0.97
N ILE A 212 -8.84 -2.50 -0.83
CA ILE A 212 -8.18 -3.38 0.13
C ILE A 212 -7.76 -4.66 -0.59
N SER A 213 -6.49 -5.02 -0.43
CA SER A 213 -5.91 -6.26 -0.95
C SER A 213 -6.33 -7.48 -0.12
N ASP A 214 -6.13 -8.67 -0.67
CA ASP A 214 -5.98 -9.87 0.15
C ASP A 214 -4.52 -10.00 0.64
N TYR A 215 -4.32 -10.75 1.72
CA TYR A 215 -3.03 -10.84 2.41
C TYR A 215 -2.65 -12.29 2.66
N ASN A 216 -1.42 -12.68 2.37
CA ASN A 216 -0.81 -13.86 2.96
C ASN A 216 -0.48 -13.56 4.43
N PHE A 217 -0.68 -14.53 5.32
CA PHE A 217 -0.49 -14.37 6.74
C PHE A 217 0.35 -15.52 7.29
N ASP A 218 1.50 -15.18 7.89
CA ASP A 218 2.35 -16.13 8.61
C ASP A 218 2.89 -15.48 9.89
N ASN A 219 2.74 -16.17 11.03
CA ASN A 219 3.33 -15.76 12.30
C ASN A 219 3.06 -14.29 12.71
N ASN A 220 1.82 -13.80 12.52
CA ASN A 220 1.36 -12.42 12.75
C ASN A 220 1.71 -11.44 11.66
N ILE A 221 2.53 -11.83 10.70
CA ILE A 221 2.96 -10.94 9.65
C ILE A 221 2.01 -11.13 8.48
N THR A 222 1.35 -10.06 8.08
CA THR A 222 0.63 -10.01 6.81
C THR A 222 1.52 -9.47 5.71
N ILE A 223 1.40 -10.08 4.53
CA ILE A 223 2.07 -9.69 3.30
C ILE A 223 0.97 -9.55 2.25
N LYS A 224 0.84 -8.37 1.63
CA LYS A 224 -0.09 -8.21 0.50
C LYS A 224 0.25 -9.20 -0.60
N ILE A 225 -0.77 -9.80 -1.22
CA ILE A 225 -0.55 -10.74 -2.33
C ILE A 225 0.13 -10.08 -3.54
N ASP A 226 -0.06 -8.77 -3.70
CA ASP A 226 0.70 -7.90 -4.59
C ASP A 226 1.00 -6.60 -3.84
N LEU A 227 2.26 -6.19 -3.84
CA LEU A 227 2.69 -5.10 -2.99
C LEU A 227 2.29 -3.75 -3.57
N LYS A 228 2.36 -3.66 -4.89
CA LYS A 228 2.14 -2.42 -5.64
C LYS A 228 0.65 -2.17 -5.85
N ARG A 229 -0.13 -3.24 -5.98
CA ARG A 229 -1.56 -3.16 -6.29
C ARG A 229 -2.39 -3.85 -5.22
N ASN A 230 -3.60 -3.36 -4.99
CA ASN A 230 -4.56 -4.04 -4.14
C ASN A 230 -5.31 -5.07 -4.97
N LEU A 231 -4.85 -6.31 -4.93
CA LEU A 231 -5.46 -7.41 -5.67
C LEU A 231 -6.24 -8.33 -4.72
N ARG A 232 -7.18 -9.10 -5.27
CA ARG A 232 -8.01 -10.04 -4.52
C ARG A 232 -8.11 -11.38 -5.23
N PHE A 233 -8.27 -12.45 -4.46
CA PHE A 233 -8.60 -13.75 -5.01
C PHE A 233 -10.02 -13.74 -5.60
N CYS A 234 -10.21 -14.46 -6.70
CA CYS A 234 -11.51 -14.72 -7.29
C CYS A 234 -12.28 -15.71 -6.42
N PHE A 235 -12.76 -15.25 -5.26
CA PHE A 235 -13.39 -16.04 -4.22
C PHE A 235 -14.64 -15.33 -3.66
N ARG A 236 -15.68 -16.10 -3.35
CA ARG A 236 -16.85 -15.64 -2.61
C ARG A 236 -17.44 -16.72 -1.70
N ALA A 237 -17.92 -16.30 -0.54
CA ALA A 237 -18.65 -17.11 0.41
C ALA A 237 -20.15 -17.03 0.11
N LEU A 238 -20.80 -18.17 -0.09
CA LEU A 238 -22.24 -18.27 -0.37
C LEU A 238 -23.04 -18.31 0.93
N VAL A 239 -24.13 -17.56 0.98
CA VAL A 239 -25.05 -17.54 2.13
C VAL A 239 -26.47 -17.92 1.71
N ASN A 240 -27.29 -18.33 2.68
CA ASN A 240 -28.68 -18.72 2.42
C ASN A 240 -29.65 -17.54 2.25
N GLN A 241 -29.19 -16.32 2.54
CA GLN A 241 -30.00 -15.10 2.48
C GLN A 241 -29.53 -14.21 1.35
N SER A 242 -30.48 -13.60 0.65
CA SER A 242 -30.20 -12.64 -0.41
C SER A 242 -30.41 -11.23 0.13
N PHE A 243 -29.57 -10.30 -0.31
CA PHE A 243 -29.60 -8.89 0.08
C PHE A 243 -29.16 -8.00 -1.09
N TYR A 244 -29.57 -6.74 -1.07
CA TYR A 244 -29.05 -5.71 -1.94
C TYR A 244 -27.74 -5.21 -1.39
N TYR A 245 -26.72 -5.16 -2.24
CA TYR A 245 -25.41 -4.59 -1.93
C TYR A 245 -25.21 -3.33 -2.78
N THR A 246 -24.77 -2.24 -2.15
CA THR A 246 -24.44 -1.01 -2.88
C THR A 246 -23.17 -0.42 -2.31
N LYS A 247 -22.24 -0.13 -3.21
CA LYS A 247 -21.02 0.62 -2.92
C LYS A 247 -21.15 1.99 -3.55
N TYR A 248 -21.11 3.02 -2.72
CA TYR A 248 -21.14 4.41 -3.14
C TYR A 248 -19.75 5.03 -2.91
N ASN A 249 -19.13 5.50 -4.00
CA ASN A 249 -17.84 6.18 -3.92
C ASN A 249 -18.11 7.65 -3.56
N TYR A 250 -17.73 8.03 -2.34
CA TYR A 250 -17.89 9.37 -1.81
C TYR A 250 -16.60 10.16 -1.98
N PHE A 251 -16.72 11.34 -2.57
CA PHE A 251 -15.62 12.27 -2.79
C PHE A 251 -16.01 13.68 -2.34
N THR A 252 -15.15 14.34 -1.59
CA THR A 252 -15.35 15.71 -1.14
C THR A 252 -14.02 16.42 -0.91
N GLU A 253 -13.97 17.73 -1.16
CA GLU A 253 -12.82 18.58 -0.88
C GLU A 253 -13.04 19.29 0.45
N ILE A 254 -12.05 19.20 1.33
CA ILE A 254 -12.06 19.74 2.68
C ILE A 254 -11.42 21.11 2.66
N GLU A 255 -12.23 22.14 2.90
CA GLU A 255 -11.73 23.49 3.11
C GLU A 255 -11.11 23.62 4.51
N PHE A 256 -9.86 24.08 4.54
CA PHE A 256 -9.13 24.39 5.77
C PHE A 256 -9.15 25.89 6.03
N GLY A 257 -9.29 26.28 7.30
CA GLY A 257 -9.03 27.66 7.72
C GLY A 257 -7.57 28.06 7.47
N LYS A 258 -7.30 29.37 7.39
CA LYS A 258 -5.94 29.91 7.12
C LYS A 258 -4.84 29.38 8.05
N ASP A 259 -5.20 29.05 9.29
CA ASP A 259 -4.29 28.58 10.33
C ASP A 259 -4.54 27.12 10.73
N GLU A 260 -5.47 26.42 10.06
CA GLU A 260 -5.77 25.02 10.33
C GLU A 260 -4.89 24.13 9.46
N ASN A 261 -4.09 23.28 10.11
CA ASN A 261 -3.27 22.28 9.41
C ASN A 261 -3.88 20.85 9.48
N ILE A 262 -4.87 20.67 10.36
CA ILE A 262 -5.50 19.39 10.66
C ILE A 262 -6.98 19.68 10.92
N LYS A 263 -7.86 18.92 10.28
CA LYS A 263 -9.31 18.99 10.46
C LYS A 263 -9.86 17.59 10.69
N LEU A 264 -10.54 17.41 11.82
CA LEU A 264 -11.27 16.19 12.09
C LEU A 264 -12.63 16.26 11.39
N VAL A 265 -12.87 15.33 10.47
CA VAL A 265 -14.12 15.21 9.72
C VAL A 265 -14.88 14.01 10.25
N ASP A 266 -16.13 14.23 10.65
CA ASP A 266 -17.06 13.15 10.99
C ASP A 266 -17.91 12.84 9.75
N LEU A 267 -17.68 11.68 9.14
CA LEU A 267 -18.48 11.17 8.04
C LEU A 267 -19.55 10.23 8.60
N GLU A 268 -20.80 10.64 8.54
CA GLU A 268 -21.94 9.85 9.01
C GLU A 268 -22.61 9.16 7.82
N ALA A 269 -22.82 7.85 7.90
CA ALA A 269 -23.69 7.09 7.02
C ALA A 269 -24.89 6.59 7.81
N LYS A 270 -26.10 6.72 7.25
CA LYS A 270 -27.36 6.34 7.89
C LYS A 270 -28.31 5.68 6.90
N ILE A 271 -29.13 4.76 7.39
CA ILE A 271 -30.27 4.22 6.63
C ILE A 271 -31.53 5.01 7.00
N VAL A 272 -32.15 5.66 6.02
CA VAL A 272 -33.31 6.53 6.23
C VAL A 272 -34.48 5.72 6.79
N GLY A 273 -35.10 6.22 7.86
CA GLY A 273 -36.22 5.55 8.53
C GLY A 273 -35.82 4.38 9.46
N LYS A 274 -34.54 4.01 9.52
CA LYS A 274 -34.02 2.97 10.42
C LYS A 274 -33.06 3.56 11.46
N ASN A 275 -32.95 2.92 12.62
CA ASN A 275 -32.03 3.34 13.69
C ASN A 275 -30.62 2.73 13.49
N ILE A 276 -30.09 2.86 12.27
CA ILE A 276 -28.77 2.33 11.89
C ILE A 276 -27.97 3.50 11.33
N THR A 277 -26.98 3.93 12.11
CA THR A 277 -26.06 5.02 11.81
C THR A 277 -24.65 4.55 12.11
N LEU A 278 -23.72 4.87 11.23
CA LEU A 278 -22.29 4.67 11.40
C LEU A 278 -21.59 6.03 11.25
N ILE A 279 -20.77 6.41 12.22
CA ILE A 279 -19.98 7.63 12.16
C ILE A 279 -18.51 7.22 12.11
N LYS A 280 -17.80 7.63 11.05
CA LYS A 280 -16.35 7.48 10.94
C LYS A 280 -15.70 8.84 11.18
N LYS A 281 -14.83 8.90 12.19
CA LYS A 281 -13.98 10.07 12.43
C LYS A 281 -12.70 9.95 11.61
N ILE A 282 -12.40 10.97 10.84
CA ILE A 282 -11.32 10.95 9.85
C ILE A 282 -10.45 12.17 10.08
N ASN A 283 -9.16 11.93 10.23
CA ASN A 283 -8.20 13.02 10.39
C ASN A 283 -7.71 13.45 9.00
N VAL A 284 -8.12 14.62 8.54
CA VAL A 284 -7.67 15.19 7.27
C VAL A 284 -6.62 16.24 7.59
N THR A 285 -5.48 16.19 6.92
CA THR A 285 -4.40 17.13 7.16
C THR A 285 -4.00 17.84 5.88
N ASN A 286 -3.84 19.15 5.97
CA ASN A 286 -3.12 19.99 5.02
C ASN A 286 -1.77 20.45 5.61
N VAL A 287 -1.28 19.83 6.71
CA VAL A 287 0.05 20.13 7.29
C VAL A 287 1.07 19.97 6.17
N LEU A 288 1.64 21.11 5.78
CA LEU A 288 2.87 21.32 5.03
C LEU A 288 3.32 20.11 4.24
N GLU A 289 2.71 20.01 3.07
CA GLU A 289 3.21 19.38 1.88
C GLU A 289 4.74 19.16 1.94
N LEU A 290 5.13 17.90 2.14
CA LEU A 290 6.53 17.53 2.14
C LEU A 290 7.01 17.52 0.70
N HIS A 291 7.51 18.67 0.28
CA HIS A 291 8.09 18.85 -1.04
C HIS A 291 9.59 18.74 -0.97
N ASP A 292 10.12 18.03 -1.96
CA ASP A 292 11.48 18.17 -2.36
C ASP A 292 11.56 18.37 -3.86
N LEU A 293 12.47 19.24 -4.19
CA LEU A 293 12.71 19.70 -5.52
C LEU A 293 14.21 19.52 -5.70
N ASP A 294 14.58 18.90 -6.81
CA ASP A 294 15.95 18.85 -7.25
C ASP A 294 16.05 19.32 -8.69
N LEU A 295 17.11 20.05 -8.98
CA LEU A 295 17.39 20.60 -10.29
C LEU A 295 18.72 20.01 -10.78
N THR A 296 18.64 19.22 -11.84
CA THR A 296 19.81 18.72 -12.55
C THR A 296 19.89 19.36 -13.91
N CYS A 297 21.04 19.95 -14.24
CA CYS A 297 21.34 20.50 -15.55
C CYS A 297 22.71 19.99 -15.98
N ASP A 298 22.94 19.94 -17.28
CA ASP A 298 24.27 19.70 -17.84
C ASP A 298 25.24 20.77 -17.31
N GLN A 299 26.26 20.36 -16.55
CA GLN A 299 27.17 21.32 -15.91
C GLN A 299 28.00 22.11 -16.93
N TYR A 300 28.34 21.46 -18.04
CA TYR A 300 29.15 22.01 -19.12
C TYR A 300 28.46 21.71 -20.44
N THR A 301 28.12 22.76 -21.18
CA THR A 301 27.55 22.62 -22.52
C THR A 301 28.36 23.43 -23.52
N TYR A 302 28.60 22.83 -24.70
CA TYR A 302 29.49 23.36 -25.73
C TYR A 302 28.74 23.95 -26.93
N ASP A 303 27.41 23.87 -26.94
CA ASP A 303 26.56 24.21 -28.09
C ASP A 303 25.50 25.28 -27.76
N LEU A 304 25.70 26.04 -26.68
CA LEU A 304 24.76 26.99 -26.09
C LEU A 304 23.42 26.36 -25.66
N ASN A 305 23.23 25.06 -25.80
CA ASN A 305 22.02 24.38 -25.36
C ASN A 305 22.27 23.77 -23.99
N SER A 306 21.27 23.75 -23.11
CA SER A 306 21.33 23.00 -21.87
C SER A 306 20.05 22.22 -21.69
N ASN A 307 20.20 20.94 -21.37
CA ASN A 307 19.09 20.15 -20.87
C ASN A 307 19.06 20.27 -19.36
N CYS A 308 17.89 20.58 -18.84
CA CYS A 308 17.63 20.59 -17.41
C CYS A 308 16.44 19.68 -17.11
N THR A 309 16.57 18.96 -16.00
CA THR A 309 15.54 18.11 -15.43
C THR A 309 15.26 18.60 -14.02
N ILE A 310 14.00 18.93 -13.76
CA ILE A 310 13.48 19.19 -12.43
C ILE A 310 12.83 17.89 -11.96
N GLU A 311 13.38 17.30 -10.90
CA GLU A 311 12.75 16.18 -10.21
C GLU A 311 11.99 16.71 -9.02
N LEU A 312 10.69 16.42 -8.97
CA LEU A 312 9.78 16.88 -7.94
C LEU A 312 9.22 15.66 -7.21
N LYS A 313 9.33 15.67 -5.88
CA LYS A 313 8.76 14.70 -4.97
C LYS A 313 7.84 15.42 -4.02
N SER A 314 6.56 15.04 -4.02
CA SER A 314 5.57 15.70 -3.18
C SER A 314 4.50 14.73 -2.70
N GLN A 315 3.87 15.06 -1.59
CA GLN A 315 2.63 14.42 -1.15
C GLN A 315 1.38 15.01 -1.81
N ASN A 316 1.47 16.21 -2.39
CA ASN A 316 0.41 16.85 -3.16
C ASN A 316 0.54 16.45 -4.64
N SER A 317 -0.59 16.24 -5.32
CA SER A 317 -0.65 15.98 -6.76
C SER A 317 -0.67 17.25 -7.62
N ASN A 318 -0.93 18.42 -7.04
CA ASN A 318 -1.01 19.70 -7.74
C ASN A 318 0.13 20.61 -7.31
N LEU A 319 1.11 20.83 -8.20
CA LEU A 319 2.27 21.65 -7.91
C LEU A 319 2.44 22.77 -8.93
N ASN A 320 2.72 23.96 -8.43
CA ASN A 320 3.09 25.10 -9.26
C ASN A 320 4.54 25.50 -8.97
N PHE A 321 5.38 25.57 -9.99
CA PHE A 321 6.73 26.11 -9.87
C PHE A 321 7.01 27.13 -10.97
N THR A 322 8.01 27.97 -10.73
CA THR A 322 8.52 28.91 -11.72
C THR A 322 10.01 28.69 -11.90
N VAL A 323 10.48 28.71 -13.15
CA VAL A 323 11.89 28.63 -13.49
C VAL A 323 12.31 30.00 -14.00
N ASP A 324 13.26 30.62 -13.32
CA ASP A 324 13.85 31.90 -13.69
C ASP A 324 15.32 31.69 -14.06
N ILE A 325 15.68 32.03 -15.29
CA ILE A 325 17.04 31.90 -15.82
C ILE A 325 17.64 33.30 -15.86
N SER A 326 18.88 33.46 -15.38
CA SER A 326 19.54 34.77 -15.23
C SER A 326 19.80 35.53 -16.54
N ASP A 327 19.33 35.04 -17.68
CA ASP A 327 19.30 35.73 -18.97
C ASP A 327 17.97 36.47 -19.24
N LYS A 328 17.14 36.64 -18.20
CA LYS A 328 15.80 37.25 -18.22
C LYS A 328 14.71 36.36 -18.82
N THR A 329 15.01 35.08 -19.08
CA THR A 329 13.98 34.11 -19.47
C THR A 329 13.27 33.61 -18.22
N ARG A 330 11.96 33.83 -18.14
CA ARG A 330 11.11 33.30 -17.07
C ARG A 330 10.11 32.32 -17.66
N MET A 331 10.13 31.09 -17.18
CA MET A 331 9.16 30.05 -17.53
C MET A 331 8.28 29.80 -16.30
N ILE A 332 6.97 29.94 -16.47
CA ILE A 332 6.00 29.56 -15.44
C ILE A 332 5.41 28.23 -15.88
N SER A 333 5.38 27.24 -14.99
CA SER A 333 4.79 25.94 -15.28
C SER A 333 3.93 25.49 -14.11
N SER A 334 2.64 25.32 -14.37
CA SER A 334 1.78 24.51 -13.50
C SER A 334 1.92 23.07 -13.95
N LEU A 335 2.21 22.17 -13.01
CA LEU A 335 2.31 20.76 -13.30
C LEU A 335 1.26 20.01 -12.50
N LEU A 336 0.27 19.48 -13.21
CA LEU A 336 -0.61 18.47 -12.66
C LEU A 336 0.21 17.18 -12.58
N LEU A 337 0.59 16.75 -11.38
CA LEU A 337 1.30 15.49 -11.22
C LEU A 337 0.38 14.36 -11.65
N ASN A 338 0.90 13.49 -12.49
CA ASN A 338 0.16 12.30 -12.86
C ASN A 338 0.01 11.42 -11.62
N LYS A 339 -1.22 11.34 -11.08
CA LYS A 339 -1.57 10.56 -9.89
C LYS A 339 -1.17 9.07 -10.00
N THR A 340 -0.89 8.57 -11.21
CA THR A 340 -0.47 7.18 -11.44
C THR A 340 0.96 6.85 -10.98
N MET A 341 1.82 7.84 -10.68
CA MET A 341 3.21 7.62 -10.25
C MET A 341 3.41 7.86 -8.74
N ALA A 342 2.49 7.34 -7.93
CA ALA A 342 2.67 7.34 -6.48
C ALA A 342 3.65 6.24 -6.06
N ILE A 343 4.75 6.63 -5.42
CA ILE A 343 5.72 5.74 -4.76
C ILE A 343 5.61 5.86 -3.25
N ASN A 344 5.97 4.83 -2.50
CA ASN A 344 5.99 4.84 -1.03
C ASN A 344 7.38 4.45 -0.50
N PHE A 345 8.43 4.83 -1.21
CA PHE A 345 9.79 4.47 -0.82
C PHE A 345 10.82 5.54 -1.20
N PHE A 346 11.93 5.54 -0.47
CA PHE A 346 13.18 6.15 -0.90
C PHE A 346 14.18 5.06 -1.29
N GLY A 347 14.80 5.19 -2.47
CA GLY A 347 15.75 4.20 -2.97
C GLY A 347 15.77 4.14 -4.49
N PHE A 348 16.29 3.03 -5.01
CA PHE A 348 16.35 2.77 -6.45
C PHE A 348 15.22 1.82 -6.89
N PRO A 349 14.33 2.23 -7.81
CA PRO A 349 13.18 1.43 -8.22
C PRO A 349 13.59 0.02 -8.66
N ILE A 350 12.95 -0.99 -8.05
CA ILE A 350 13.21 -2.39 -8.38
C ILE A 350 12.27 -2.82 -9.49
N SER A 351 12.81 -3.07 -10.68
CA SER A 351 12.08 -3.67 -11.81
C SER A 351 12.25 -5.19 -11.80
N MET A 352 11.16 -5.91 -11.50
CA MET A 352 11.17 -7.37 -11.35
C MET A 352 11.56 -8.13 -12.63
N HIS A 353 11.35 -7.54 -13.80
CA HIS A 353 11.51 -8.25 -15.08
C HIS A 353 12.95 -8.32 -15.58
N LEU A 354 13.91 -7.68 -14.91
CA LEU A 354 15.25 -7.50 -15.46
C LEU A 354 16.32 -8.38 -14.82
N LEU A 355 16.10 -8.98 -13.65
CA LEU A 355 17.19 -9.63 -12.90
C LEU A 355 17.38 -11.10 -13.31
N SER A 356 18.29 -11.34 -14.27
CA SER A 356 18.84 -12.68 -14.56
C SER A 356 19.93 -13.08 -13.55
N ILE A 357 20.32 -14.36 -13.53
CA ILE A 357 21.36 -14.90 -12.63
C ILE A 357 22.72 -14.16 -12.81
N ASP A 358 22.96 -13.57 -13.98
CA ASP A 358 24.20 -12.87 -14.32
C ASP A 358 24.27 -11.42 -13.79
N TYR A 359 23.25 -10.97 -13.06
CA TYR A 359 23.28 -9.63 -12.50
C TYR A 359 24.37 -9.48 -11.44
N PRO A 360 25.01 -8.31 -11.41
CA PRO A 360 26.10 -8.07 -10.49
C PRO A 360 25.60 -7.94 -9.07
N PHE A 361 26.37 -8.51 -8.16
CA PHE A 361 26.09 -8.49 -6.74
C PHE A 361 27.33 -8.07 -5.96
N SER A 362 27.09 -7.42 -4.83
CA SER A 362 28.11 -7.08 -3.86
C SER A 362 28.17 -8.16 -2.78
N SER A 363 29.36 -8.63 -2.44
CA SER A 363 29.58 -9.56 -1.33
C SER A 363 30.34 -8.92 -0.18
N SER A 364 30.01 -9.35 1.04
CA SER A 364 30.84 -9.23 2.25
C SER A 364 31.48 -7.85 2.51
N ASN A 365 30.69 -6.79 2.59
CA ASN A 365 31.15 -5.43 2.84
C ASN A 365 30.05 -4.56 3.48
N SER A 366 30.43 -3.34 3.88
CA SER A 366 29.48 -2.28 4.25
C SER A 366 29.31 -1.31 3.09
N PHE A 367 28.07 -0.85 2.87
CA PHE A 367 27.71 0.07 1.80
C PHE A 367 26.84 1.19 2.33
N LEU A 368 27.08 2.41 1.86
CA LEU A 368 26.23 3.57 2.06
C LEU A 368 25.38 3.78 0.81
N LEU A 369 24.06 3.67 0.97
CA LEU A 369 23.11 3.59 -0.13
C LEU A 369 22.49 4.97 -0.38
N THR A 370 23.18 5.84 -1.12
CA THR A 370 22.81 7.26 -1.24
C THR A 370 21.42 7.49 -1.81
N ASN A 371 20.93 6.59 -2.67
CA ASN A 371 19.58 6.72 -3.24
C ASN A 371 18.46 6.52 -2.20
N THR A 372 18.79 6.01 -1.00
CA THR A 372 17.86 5.86 0.13
C THR A 372 17.82 7.10 1.05
N GLU A 373 18.41 8.22 0.63
CA GLU A 373 18.35 9.46 1.39
C GLU A 373 16.89 9.85 1.69
N PHE A 374 16.61 10.12 2.96
CA PHE A 374 15.33 10.66 3.40
C PHE A 374 15.23 12.10 2.95
N ILE A 375 14.36 12.33 1.99
CA ILE A 375 14.31 13.61 1.31
C ILE A 375 13.52 14.67 2.12
N PHE A 376 12.72 14.19 3.06
CA PHE A 376 12.00 14.94 4.08
C PHE A 376 11.84 14.05 5.33
N ASP A 377 11.36 14.63 6.42
CA ASP A 377 11.10 13.88 7.65
C ASP A 377 9.91 12.93 7.44
N SER A 378 10.08 11.63 7.74
CA SER A 378 9.05 10.62 7.48
C SER A 378 9.23 9.41 8.39
N TYR A 379 8.19 8.58 8.51
CA TYR A 379 8.31 7.29 9.17
C TYR A 379 8.79 6.21 8.20
N ALA A 380 9.92 5.58 8.53
CA ALA A 380 10.33 4.33 7.93
C ALA A 380 9.45 3.20 8.50
N ILE A 381 8.79 2.42 7.63
CA ILE A 381 7.96 1.27 8.02
C ILE A 381 8.58 -0.07 7.63
N GLY A 382 9.64 -0.05 6.82
CA GLY A 382 10.25 -1.28 6.32
C GLY A 382 11.36 -1.03 5.32
N PHE A 383 11.85 -2.13 4.74
CA PHE A 383 12.85 -2.15 3.68
C PHE A 383 12.43 -3.14 2.61
N GLU A 384 12.76 -2.83 1.37
CA GLU A 384 12.60 -3.72 0.22
C GLU A 384 13.96 -3.83 -0.48
N PHE A 385 14.44 -5.04 -0.74
CA PHE A 385 15.72 -5.24 -1.44
C PHE A 385 15.84 -6.58 -2.15
N TYR A 386 16.80 -6.72 -3.06
CA TYR A 386 17.05 -7.97 -3.81
C TYR A 386 18.32 -8.68 -3.36
N SER A 387 18.19 -9.92 -2.90
CA SER A 387 19.32 -10.77 -2.47
C SER A 387 19.59 -11.89 -3.46
N GLN A 388 20.86 -12.23 -3.70
CA GLN A 388 21.25 -13.35 -4.57
C GLN A 388 21.19 -14.71 -3.84
N THR A 389 21.17 -14.70 -2.51
CA THR A 389 21.26 -15.90 -1.69
C THR A 389 20.23 -15.93 -0.58
N LEU A 390 19.84 -17.14 -0.20
CA LEU A 390 19.20 -17.41 1.07
C LEU A 390 20.27 -17.36 2.18
N CYS A 391 20.06 -16.54 3.20
CA CYS A 391 20.95 -16.47 4.35
C CYS A 391 20.23 -16.03 5.63
N SER A 392 20.73 -16.50 6.77
CA SER A 392 20.22 -16.14 8.10
C SER A 392 21.07 -15.02 8.71
N SER A 393 20.42 -13.96 9.22
CA SER A 393 21.07 -12.84 9.93
C SER A 393 22.28 -12.24 9.19
N CYS A 394 22.14 -12.08 7.87
CA CYS A 394 23.24 -11.74 6.98
C CYS A 394 23.30 -10.26 6.58
N PHE A 395 22.21 -9.51 6.77
CA PHE A 395 22.15 -8.08 6.50
C PHE A 395 21.95 -7.30 7.79
N PHE A 396 22.82 -6.33 8.02
CA PHE A 396 22.76 -5.37 9.12
C PHE A 396 22.40 -4.01 8.51
N ILE A 397 21.12 -3.68 8.54
CA ILE A 397 20.56 -2.45 7.97
C ILE A 397 20.59 -1.38 9.05
N THR A 398 21.22 -0.26 8.76
CA THR A 398 21.38 0.87 9.69
C THR A 398 20.88 2.15 9.03
N ILE A 399 20.04 2.92 9.72
CA ILE A 399 19.72 4.28 9.29
C ILE A 399 20.65 5.23 10.04
N ILE A 400 21.40 6.03 9.30
CA ILE A 400 22.34 7.00 9.87
C ILE A 400 21.97 8.42 9.48
N SER A 401 22.20 9.37 10.38
CA SER A 401 22.15 10.80 10.12
C SER A 401 23.54 11.42 10.27
N PHE A 402 23.77 12.54 9.62
CA PHE A 402 25.02 13.30 9.72
C PHE A 402 24.76 14.59 10.49
N ASP A 403 25.58 14.87 11.49
CA ASP A 403 25.50 16.11 12.26
C ASP A 403 26.22 17.22 11.48
N ASN A 404 25.46 18.17 10.93
CA ASN A 404 25.91 19.39 10.25
C ASN A 404 26.85 19.24 9.04
N MET A 405 27.20 18.02 8.63
CA MET A 405 27.84 17.83 7.33
C MET A 405 26.86 18.16 6.21
N CYS A 406 27.32 18.95 5.24
CA CYS A 406 26.58 19.25 4.03
C CYS A 406 25.36 20.18 4.20
N GLN A 407 25.36 21.07 5.22
CA GLN A 407 24.28 22.06 5.41
C GLN A 407 24.02 22.96 4.20
N PHE A 408 25.01 23.14 3.32
CA PHE A 408 24.95 24.05 2.17
C PHE A 408 24.59 23.37 0.84
N THR A 409 24.37 22.06 0.81
CA THR A 409 24.00 21.32 -0.41
C THR A 409 22.54 20.91 -0.39
N LEU A 410 21.91 20.87 -1.56
CA LEU A 410 20.50 20.53 -1.70
C LEU A 410 20.19 19.07 -1.32
N SER A 411 21.11 18.15 -1.63
CA SER A 411 21.07 16.78 -1.14
C SER A 411 22.38 16.40 -0.46
N ARG A 412 22.30 15.60 0.60
CA ARG A 412 23.51 15.05 1.22
C ARG A 412 24.21 14.08 0.28
N SER A 413 23.46 13.35 -0.54
CA SER A 413 24.03 12.47 -1.57
C SER A 413 24.97 13.19 -2.53
N GLU A 414 24.65 14.42 -2.95
CA GLU A 414 25.54 15.21 -3.79
C GLU A 414 26.83 15.62 -3.05
N CYS A 415 26.71 15.99 -1.79
CA CYS A 415 27.86 16.33 -0.96
C CYS A 415 28.79 15.13 -0.73
N LEU A 416 28.23 13.94 -0.54
CA LEU A 416 28.99 12.71 -0.35
C LEU A 416 29.90 12.38 -1.53
N ASN A 417 29.54 12.80 -2.75
CA ASN A 417 30.43 12.66 -3.91
C ASN A 417 31.76 13.41 -3.78
N LYS A 418 31.86 14.38 -2.87
CA LYS A 418 33.08 15.17 -2.64
C LYS A 418 33.86 14.74 -1.40
N LEU A 419 33.28 13.88 -0.56
CA LEU A 419 33.87 13.48 0.72
C LEU A 419 34.41 12.05 0.62
N THR A 420 35.69 11.88 0.97
CA THR A 420 36.33 10.56 1.08
C THR A 420 36.25 9.98 2.49
N THR A 421 36.01 10.84 3.49
CA THR A 421 35.90 10.47 4.91
C THR A 421 34.67 11.12 5.50
N ILE A 422 33.86 10.32 6.19
CA ILE A 422 32.67 10.75 6.92
C ILE A 422 32.99 10.65 8.41
N ASN A 423 32.85 11.77 9.12
CA ASN A 423 33.05 11.83 10.56
C ASN A 423 31.71 12.12 11.25
N ASN A 424 31.58 11.68 12.51
CA ASN A 424 30.47 12.07 13.41
C ASN A 424 29.06 11.79 12.85
N TYR A 425 28.86 10.60 12.29
CA TYR A 425 27.51 10.14 11.98
C TYR A 425 26.82 9.64 13.26
N LYS A 426 25.49 9.77 13.31
CA LYS A 426 24.64 9.26 14.38
C LYS A 426 23.80 8.11 13.86
N LYS A 427 23.79 7.00 14.59
CA LYS A 427 22.91 5.86 14.32
C LYS A 427 21.50 6.17 14.84
N ILE A 428 20.51 6.17 13.96
CA ILE A 428 19.09 6.34 14.32
C ILE A 428 18.48 4.97 14.61
N PHE A 429 18.74 4.00 13.74
CA PHE A 429 18.14 2.68 13.81
C PHE A 429 19.10 1.61 13.30
N GLU A 430 18.96 0.38 13.80
CA GLU A 430 19.69 -0.79 13.32
C GLU A 430 18.80 -2.04 13.40
N LEU A 431 18.89 -2.88 12.38
CA LEU A 431 18.18 -4.13 12.27
C LEU A 431 19.07 -5.20 11.64
N THR A 432 19.03 -6.41 12.21
CA THR A 432 19.63 -7.59 11.59
C THR A 432 18.54 -8.43 10.96
N VAL A 433 18.66 -8.75 9.67
CA VAL A 433 17.66 -9.52 8.92
C VAL A 433 18.29 -10.72 8.22
N SER A 434 17.50 -11.79 8.19
CA SER A 434 17.67 -12.90 7.26
C SER A 434 17.08 -12.51 5.91
N ALA A 435 17.62 -13.05 4.82
CA ALA A 435 17.13 -12.81 3.47
C ALA A 435 16.85 -14.13 2.76
N GLN A 436 15.80 -14.15 1.96
CA GLN A 436 15.52 -15.15 0.93
C GLN A 436 16.25 -14.78 -0.35
N LYS A 437 16.46 -15.74 -1.25
CA LYS A 437 16.92 -15.45 -2.61
C LYS A 437 15.80 -14.71 -3.37
N GLY A 438 16.14 -13.62 -4.06
CA GLY A 438 15.21 -12.78 -4.81
C GLY A 438 14.78 -11.53 -4.04
N LEU A 439 13.55 -11.08 -4.29
CA LEU A 439 12.95 -9.92 -3.63
C LEU A 439 12.69 -10.25 -2.15
N ASN A 440 13.16 -9.36 -1.28
CA ASN A 440 12.92 -9.37 0.15
C ASN A 440 12.18 -8.11 0.53
N MET A 441 11.21 -8.25 1.41
CA MET A 441 10.67 -7.10 2.14
C MET A 441 10.59 -7.43 3.60
N ILE A 442 10.99 -6.46 4.40
CA ILE A 442 10.96 -6.54 5.85
C ILE A 442 10.21 -5.33 6.35
N TYR A 443 9.15 -5.57 7.11
CA TYR A 443 8.45 -4.52 7.81
C TYR A 443 8.94 -4.41 9.25
N LEU A 444 9.02 -3.18 9.75
CA LEU A 444 9.44 -2.87 11.10
C LEU A 444 8.29 -3.10 12.07
N LYS A 445 8.56 -3.68 13.25
CA LYS A 445 7.54 -3.90 14.30
C LYS A 445 6.85 -2.61 14.75
N LYS A 446 7.56 -1.49 14.63
CA LYS A 446 7.04 -0.14 14.88
C LYS A 446 7.65 0.80 13.83
N PRO A 447 6.87 1.73 13.27
CA PRO A 447 7.41 2.79 12.43
C PRO A 447 8.47 3.59 13.18
N ILE A 448 9.45 4.10 12.44
CA ILE A 448 10.58 4.86 13.00
C ILE A 448 10.61 6.23 12.36
N TRP A 449 10.52 7.28 13.16
CA TRP A 449 10.68 8.64 12.66
C TRP A 449 12.13 8.87 12.24
N VAL A 450 12.32 9.32 11.00
CA VAL A 450 13.63 9.58 10.41
C VAL A 450 13.62 10.97 9.81
N ASN A 451 14.63 11.77 10.20
CA ASN A 451 14.77 13.14 9.72
C ASN A 451 15.38 13.18 8.30
N LYS A 452 15.09 14.27 7.58
CA LYS A 452 15.67 14.62 6.28
C LYS A 452 17.20 14.50 6.28
N GLY A 453 17.74 14.01 5.17
CA GLY A 453 19.16 13.78 4.93
C GLY A 453 19.71 12.55 5.63
N SER A 454 18.90 11.75 6.31
CA SER A 454 19.34 10.44 6.81
C SER A 454 19.49 9.47 5.64
N ILE A 455 20.42 8.51 5.71
CA ILE A 455 20.72 7.56 4.63
C ILE A 455 20.82 6.15 5.21
N VAL A 456 20.48 5.12 4.44
CA VAL A 456 20.72 3.73 4.83
C VAL A 456 22.16 3.33 4.57
N MET A 457 22.75 2.70 5.58
CA MET A 457 23.97 1.92 5.47
C MET A 457 23.63 0.45 5.66
N VAL A 458 24.09 -0.41 4.75
CA VAL A 458 23.91 -1.87 4.85
C VAL A 458 25.27 -2.53 4.99
N ARG A 459 25.44 -3.30 6.07
CA ARG A 459 26.59 -4.19 6.23
C ARG A 459 26.15 -5.63 5.99
N MET A 460 26.94 -6.37 5.21
CA MET A 460 26.67 -7.78 4.89
C MET A 460 27.70 -8.69 5.54
N SER A 461 27.25 -9.85 6.02
CA SER A 461 28.12 -10.98 6.36
C SER A 461 28.74 -11.62 5.11
N SER A 462 29.61 -12.61 5.29
CA SER A 462 30.27 -13.33 4.18
C SER A 462 29.32 -14.06 3.24
N ASN A 463 28.10 -14.36 3.69
CA ASN A 463 27.04 -15.03 2.93
C ASN A 463 25.87 -14.09 2.54
N GLY A 464 25.99 -12.79 2.78
CA GLY A 464 25.05 -11.77 2.31
C GLY A 464 25.47 -11.23 0.95
N TYR A 465 24.54 -11.24 -0.02
CA TYR A 465 24.79 -10.77 -1.38
C TYR A 465 23.65 -9.87 -1.86
N LEU A 466 23.94 -8.58 -2.06
CA LEU A 466 22.97 -7.58 -2.50
C LEU A 466 23.16 -7.28 -3.99
N PHE A 467 22.09 -7.36 -4.77
CA PHE A 467 22.14 -6.96 -6.17
C PHE A 467 22.26 -5.44 -6.33
N TYR A 468 22.91 -5.01 -7.40
CA TYR A 468 22.99 -3.60 -7.77
C TYR A 468 22.88 -3.38 -9.28
N ASP A 469 22.42 -2.20 -9.65
CA ASP A 469 22.35 -1.72 -11.01
C ASP A 469 23.72 -1.23 -11.49
N ARG A 470 24.14 -1.71 -12.67
CA ARG A 470 25.34 -1.23 -13.38
C ARG A 470 25.03 -0.39 -14.62
N THR A 471 23.76 -0.15 -14.93
CA THR A 471 23.41 0.63 -16.12
C THR A 471 23.80 2.10 -15.98
N GLY A 472 24.06 2.57 -14.75
CA GLY A 472 24.42 3.96 -14.48
C GLY A 472 23.22 4.90 -14.43
N ASN A 473 22.00 4.34 -14.45
CA ASN A 473 20.75 5.10 -14.46
C ASN A 473 20.38 5.69 -13.09
N ALA A 474 21.09 5.29 -12.03
CA ALA A 474 20.88 5.87 -10.71
C ALA A 474 21.30 7.34 -10.67
N LYS A 475 20.59 8.11 -9.85
CA LYS A 475 20.87 9.54 -9.65
C LYS A 475 22.21 9.76 -8.96
N TYR A 476 22.48 8.94 -7.95
CA TYR A 476 23.73 8.93 -7.21
C TYR A 476 24.32 7.52 -7.20
N SER A 477 25.65 7.43 -7.16
CA SER A 477 26.31 6.15 -6.92
C SER A 477 26.29 5.83 -5.44
N ASP A 478 26.08 4.56 -5.10
CA ASP A 478 26.34 4.07 -3.77
C ASP A 478 27.86 3.93 -3.52
N TYR A 479 28.22 3.82 -2.24
CA TYR A 479 29.60 3.79 -1.78
C TYR A 479 29.88 2.55 -0.95
N ARG A 480 31.05 1.95 -1.14
CA ARG A 480 31.62 1.01 -0.17
C ARG A 480 32.16 1.79 1.02
N VAL A 481 31.95 1.25 2.21
CA VAL A 481 32.30 1.85 3.49
C VAL A 481 33.35 1.00 4.19
N TYR A 482 34.45 1.64 4.61
CA TYR A 482 35.50 1.04 5.43
C TYR A 482 35.56 1.75 6.78
N MET A 483 35.27 1.04 7.86
CA MET A 483 35.29 1.61 9.21
C MET A 483 36.72 2.05 9.56
N ALA A 484 36.87 3.27 10.07
CA ALA A 484 38.14 3.73 10.63
C ALA A 484 38.37 3.13 12.03
N ILE A 485 39.61 3.25 12.52
CA ILE A 485 40.04 2.70 13.81
C ILE A 485 39.25 3.32 14.99
N ASP A 486 38.80 4.57 14.85
CA ASP A 486 38.12 5.31 15.92
C ASP A 486 36.62 4.96 16.08
N SER A 487 36.07 4.05 15.26
CA SER A 487 34.66 3.61 15.22
C SER A 487 33.61 4.69 14.96
N LYS A 488 34.01 5.96 14.84
CA LYS A 488 33.13 7.13 14.64
C LYS A 488 33.30 7.77 13.26
N SER A 489 34.33 7.37 12.54
CA SER A 489 34.54 7.75 11.14
C SER A 489 34.60 6.54 10.23
N PHE A 490 34.32 6.77 8.96
CA PHE A 490 34.51 5.78 7.93
C PHE A 490 34.94 6.40 6.60
N TYR A 491 35.73 5.64 5.85
CA TYR A 491 36.14 5.99 4.50
C TYR A 491 35.11 5.48 3.51
N THR A 492 34.82 6.29 2.51
CA THR A 492 33.90 5.96 1.42
C THR A 492 34.67 5.79 0.11
N GLN A 493 34.31 4.76 -0.65
CA GLN A 493 34.80 4.53 -2.00
C GLN A 493 33.60 4.34 -2.92
N ARG A 494 33.48 5.16 -3.96
CA ARG A 494 32.42 5.02 -4.96
C ARG A 494 32.47 3.63 -5.59
N LEU A 495 31.33 3.00 -5.80
CA LEU A 495 31.26 1.65 -6.41
C LEU A 495 31.91 1.59 -7.80
N ASP A 496 31.73 2.66 -8.58
CA ASP A 496 32.37 2.84 -9.89
C ASP A 496 32.83 4.29 -10.02
N SER A 497 33.99 4.51 -10.64
CA SER A 497 34.57 5.86 -10.75
C SER A 497 33.84 6.76 -11.75
N VAL A 498 33.10 6.17 -12.69
CA VAL A 498 32.45 6.88 -13.79
C VAL A 498 30.93 6.83 -13.62
N TYR A 499 30.36 5.63 -13.51
CA TYR A 499 28.93 5.38 -13.53
C TYR A 499 28.29 5.43 -12.13
N ASN A 500 27.01 5.78 -12.08
CA ASN A 500 26.23 5.75 -10.85
C ASN A 500 25.63 4.37 -10.63
N TYR A 501 26.35 3.52 -9.89
CA TYR A 501 25.85 2.20 -9.51
C TYR A 501 25.03 2.30 -8.23
N ALA A 502 23.85 1.69 -8.20
CA ALA A 502 22.98 1.70 -7.02
C ALA A 502 22.46 0.31 -6.70
N HIS A 503 22.47 -0.06 -5.42
CA HIS A 503 21.87 -1.30 -4.98
C HIS A 503 20.35 -1.25 -5.15
N TYR A 504 19.75 -2.40 -5.47
CA TYR A 504 18.30 -2.57 -5.48
C TYR A 504 17.82 -2.66 -4.04
N PHE A 505 17.73 -1.49 -3.40
CA PHE A 505 17.36 -1.33 -2.01
C PHE A 505 16.52 -0.07 -1.84
N ASN A 506 15.41 -0.22 -1.14
CA ASN A 506 14.42 0.80 -0.87
C ASN A 506 14.10 0.81 0.63
N VAL A 507 13.87 1.99 1.17
CA VAL A 507 13.24 2.19 2.47
C VAL A 507 11.78 2.46 2.23
N LEU A 508 10.92 1.63 2.81
CA LEU A 508 9.48 1.77 2.70
C LEU A 508 9.00 2.84 3.68
N LEU A 509 8.12 3.71 3.20
CA LEU A 509 7.55 4.84 3.92
C LEU A 509 6.08 4.54 4.24
N ASP A 510 5.61 5.14 5.33
CA ASP A 510 4.20 5.16 5.71
C ASP A 510 3.34 5.89 4.66
N LYS A 511 3.87 6.97 4.09
CA LYS A 511 3.15 7.85 3.17
C LYS A 511 3.56 7.62 1.71
N LYS A 512 2.57 7.74 0.82
CA LYS A 512 2.78 7.81 -0.63
C LYS A 512 3.25 9.21 -1.05
N LEU A 513 4.02 9.26 -2.12
CA LEU A 513 4.62 10.42 -2.74
C LEU A 513 4.40 10.35 -4.24
N TYR A 514 4.02 11.46 -4.84
CA TYR A 514 4.06 11.64 -6.27
C TYR A 514 5.49 12.02 -6.67
N LEU A 515 6.05 11.24 -7.60
CA LEU A 515 7.31 11.54 -8.25
C LEU A 515 7.02 11.99 -9.68
N THR A 516 7.59 13.13 -10.06
CA THR A 516 7.59 13.57 -11.47
C THR A 516 8.95 14.09 -11.89
N LYS A 517 9.15 14.12 -13.20
CA LYS A 517 10.29 14.76 -13.82
C LYS A 517 9.78 15.73 -14.88
N TYR A 518 10.13 17.00 -14.74
CA TYR A 518 9.89 18.02 -15.74
C TYR A 518 11.19 18.31 -16.49
N TYR A 519 11.16 18.10 -17.80
CA TYR A 519 12.30 18.33 -18.67
C TYR A 519 12.09 19.64 -19.41
N PHE A 520 13.10 20.50 -19.41
CA PHE A 520 13.13 21.67 -20.26
C PHE A 520 14.49 21.84 -20.91
N HIS A 521 14.44 22.36 -22.13
CA HIS A 521 15.60 22.66 -22.94
C HIS A 521 15.69 24.18 -23.10
N HIS A 522 16.85 24.75 -22.77
CA HIS A 522 17.08 26.19 -22.93
C HIS A 522 18.29 26.44 -23.83
N LYS A 523 18.16 27.41 -24.73
CA LYS A 523 19.24 27.86 -25.61
C LYS A 523 19.72 29.24 -25.18
N PHE A 524 20.94 29.29 -24.67
CA PHE A 524 21.59 30.52 -24.24
C PHE A 524 22.03 31.38 -25.42
N GLN A 525 22.01 32.70 -25.24
CA GLN A 525 22.42 33.65 -26.28
C GLN A 525 23.94 33.80 -26.36
N ALA A 526 24.66 33.49 -25.29
CA ALA A 526 26.10 33.67 -25.21
C ALA A 526 26.76 32.64 -24.27
N VAL A 527 28.08 32.54 -24.38
CA VAL A 527 28.95 31.81 -23.46
C VAL A 527 29.01 32.57 -22.13
N GLY A 528 28.90 31.87 -21.00
CA GLY A 528 28.85 32.52 -19.69
C GLY A 528 28.42 31.58 -18.56
N ASN A 529 28.36 32.13 -17.35
CA ASN A 529 27.77 31.46 -16.20
C ASN A 529 26.34 31.98 -16.01
N TYR A 530 25.38 31.08 -15.98
CA TYR A 530 23.96 31.39 -15.79
C TYR A 530 23.44 30.70 -14.55
N SER A 531 22.58 31.36 -13.77
CA SER A 531 21.85 30.71 -12.70
C SER A 531 20.45 30.33 -13.20
N VAL A 532 20.07 29.09 -12.96
CA VAL A 532 18.70 28.60 -13.09
C VAL A 532 18.12 28.52 -11.70
N ASN A 533 17.09 29.32 -11.44
CA ASN A 533 16.40 29.42 -10.18
C ASN A 533 15.02 28.80 -10.32
N VAL A 534 14.75 27.71 -9.60
CA VAL A 534 13.41 27.14 -9.54
C VAL A 534 12.78 27.59 -8.22
N THR A 535 11.72 28.39 -8.33
CA THR A 535 10.93 28.82 -7.19
C THR A 535 9.69 27.94 -7.10
N PHE A 536 9.54 27.30 -5.95
CA PHE A 536 8.40 26.46 -5.61
C PHE A 536 7.94 26.88 -4.21
N ASP A 537 6.68 27.32 -4.10
CA ASP A 537 6.15 28.08 -2.97
C ASP A 537 7.04 29.26 -2.56
N SER A 538 7.73 29.13 -1.43
CA SER A 538 8.67 30.11 -0.86
C SER A 538 10.14 29.67 -0.97
N ARG A 539 10.40 28.48 -1.51
CA ARG A 539 11.75 27.94 -1.65
C ARG A 539 12.30 28.26 -3.03
N ILE A 540 13.57 28.65 -3.07
CA ILE A 540 14.31 28.89 -4.31
C ILE A 540 15.47 27.91 -4.35
N LEU A 541 15.53 27.12 -5.43
CA LEU A 541 16.69 26.31 -5.75
C LEU A 541 17.47 26.94 -6.89
N SER A 542 18.75 27.18 -6.66
CA SER A 542 19.62 27.79 -7.66
C SER A 542 20.69 26.82 -8.11
N LYS A 543 20.85 26.67 -9.42
CA LYS A 543 21.97 25.92 -10.01
C LYS A 543 22.70 26.78 -11.03
N THR A 544 24.02 26.82 -10.93
CA THR A 544 24.86 27.52 -11.90
C THR A 544 25.21 26.58 -13.05
N ILE A 545 24.95 27.01 -14.28
CA ILE A 545 25.32 26.34 -15.52
C ILE A 545 26.45 27.14 -16.15
N ARG A 546 27.49 26.45 -16.61
CA ARG A 546 28.61 27.07 -17.33
C ARG A 546 28.54 26.70 -18.80
N ILE A 547 28.17 27.68 -19.61
CA ILE A 547 28.16 27.56 -21.06
C ILE A 547 29.57 27.86 -21.54
N LEU A 548 30.16 26.91 -22.28
CA LEU A 548 31.49 26.99 -22.84
C LEU A 548 31.40 27.15 -24.36
N LYS A 549 32.51 27.61 -24.94
CA LYS A 549 32.66 27.79 -26.38
C LYS A 549 33.02 26.49 -27.07
#